data_AF-A0A067LR36-F1
#
_entry.id   AF-A0A067LR36-F1
#
_cell.length_a   1.000
_cell.length_b   1.000
_cell.length_c   1.000
_cell.angle_alpha   90.00
_cell.angle_beta   90.00
_cell.angle_gamma   90.00
#
_symmetry.space_group_name_H-M   'P 1'
#
loop_
_entity.id
_entity.type
_entity.pdbx_description
1 polymer ?
#
loop_
_entity_poly.entity_id
_entity_poly.type
_entity_poly.pdbx_seq_one_letter_code
_entity_poly.pdbx_strand_id
1 'polypeptide(L)' 'LRMFMTGPGGTGKTHVVKALQALMSLYGCSHCIRFLAPTGTAAALIDGTTIHS' A
#
# COMPACT_ATOMS: atom_id res chain seq x y z
N LEU A 1 8.41 -11.58 7.53
CA LEU A 1 7.19 -11.15 8.25
C LEU A 1 6.00 -11.26 7.30
N ARG A 2 4.84 -11.74 7.76
CA ARG A 2 3.60 -11.77 6.96
C ARG A 2 2.48 -11.13 7.79
N MET A 3 1.69 -10.25 7.16
CA MET A 3 0.56 -9.57 7.78
C MET A 3 -0.63 -9.67 6.84
N PHE A 4 -1.81 -9.94 7.38
CA PHE A 4 -3.08 -9.89 6.66
C PHE A 4 -4.01 -8.90 7.37
N MET A 5 -4.41 -7.85 6.67
CA MET A 5 -5.26 -6.79 7.21
C MET A 5 -6.57 -6.72 6.43
N THR A 6 -7.67 -7.05 7.10
CA THR A 6 -9.03 -7.06 6.54
C THR A 6 -9.98 -6.25 7.40
N GLY A 7 -11.17 -5.96 6.88
CA GLY A 7 -12.24 -5.26 7.58
C GLY A 7 -13.23 -4.61 6.61
N PRO A 8 -14.40 -4.15 7.10
CA PRO A 8 -15.40 -3.45 6.29
C PRO A 8 -14.87 -2.25 5.49
N GLY A 9 -15.63 -1.79 4.50
CA GLY A 9 -15.34 -0.54 3.81
C GLY A 9 -15.26 0.63 4.79
N GLY A 10 -14.34 1.57 4.56
CA GLY A 10 -14.21 2.77 5.40
C GLY A 10 -13.38 2.62 6.69
N THR A 11 -12.84 1.44 7.01
CA THR A 11 -12.03 1.24 8.24
C THR A 11 -10.57 1.73 8.15
N GLY A 12 -10.24 2.56 7.16
CA GLY A 12 -8.91 3.19 7.08
C GLY A 12 -7.75 2.31 6.58
N LYS A 13 -7.99 1.10 6.04
CA LYS A 13 -6.91 0.22 5.53
C LYS A 13 -5.99 0.92 4.52
N THR A 14 -6.56 1.66 3.56
CA THR A 14 -5.79 2.44 2.58
C THR A 14 -4.97 3.55 3.25
N HIS A 15 -5.50 4.15 4.32
CA HIS A 15 -4.77 5.16 5.09
C HIS A 15 -3.55 4.56 5.80
N VAL A 16 -3.68 3.35 6.36
CA VAL A 16 -2.54 2.64 6.96
C VAL A 16 -1.45 2.35 5.93
N VAL A 17 -1.82 1.96 4.71
CA VAL A 17 -0.85 1.74 3.62
C VAL A 17 -0.09 3.03 3.28
N LYS A 18 -0.78 4.17 3.19
CA LYS A 18 -0.16 5.49 2.94
C LYS A 18 0.72 5.96 4.10
N ALA A 19 0.32 5.69 5.35
CA ALA A 19 1.15 6.00 6.51
C ALA A 19 2.45 5.20 6.49
N LEU A 20 2.41 3.92 6.09
CA LEU A 20 3.61 3.11 5.91
C LEU A 20 4.51 3.68 4.79
N GLN A 21 3.94 4.14 3.67
CA GLN A 21 4.71 4.81 2.61
C GLN A 21 5.45 6.05 3.13
N ALA A 22 4.75 6.91 3.87
CA ALA A 22 5.34 8.11 4.45
C ALA A 22 6.47 7.76 5.42
N LEU A 23 6.29 6.71 6.24
CA LEU A 23 7.31 6.21 7.15
C LEU A 23 8.55 5.71 6.39
N MET A 24 8.36 4.90 5.36
CA MET A 24 9.45 4.38 4.53
C MET A 24 10.21 5.51 3.83
N SER A 25 9.49 6.55 3.39
CA SER A 25 10.10 7.76 2.81
C SER A 25 10.90 8.55 3.82
N LEU A 26 10.40 8.69 5.05
CA LEU A 26 11.09 9.39 6.14
C LEU A 26 12.45 8.74 6.45
N TYR A 27 12.54 7.42 6.37
CA TYR A 27 13.79 6.67 6.57
C TYR A 27 14.64 6.52 5.30
N GLY A 28 14.22 7.07 4.15
CA GLY A 28 14.92 6.88 2.88
C GLY A 28 14.87 5.44 2.32
N CYS A 29 13.97 4.61 2.84
CA CYS A 29 13.86 3.18 2.52
C CYS A 29 12.69 2.84 1.58
N SER A 30 12.07 3.83 0.92
CA SER A 30 10.94 3.58 0.00
C SER A 30 11.24 2.54 -1.09
N HIS A 31 12.50 2.42 -1.50
CA HIS A 31 12.95 1.44 -2.49
C HIS A 31 12.87 -0.02 -2.00
N CYS A 32 12.76 -0.25 -0.68
CA CYS A 32 12.69 -1.58 -0.07
C CYS A 32 11.26 -2.15 -0.06
N ILE A 33 10.25 -1.41 -0.53
CA ILE A 33 8.85 -1.84 -0.52
C ILE A 33 8.19 -1.57 -1.87
N ARG A 34 7.31 -2.49 -2.30
CA ARG A 34 6.47 -2.32 -3.47
C ARG A 34 5.00 -2.47 -3.09
N PHE A 35 4.18 -1.54 -3.56
CA PHE A 35 2.74 -1.53 -3.33
C PHE A 35 2.04 -2.08 -4.57
N LEU A 36 1.24 -3.12 -4.36
CA LEU A 36 0.59 -3.86 -5.43
C LEU A 36 -0.90 -3.98 -5.14
N ALA A 37 -1.72 -3.92 -6.18
CA ALA A 37 -3.15 -4.19 -6.08
C ALA A 37 -3.67 -5.01 -7.27
N PRO A 38 -4.83 -5.70 -7.13
CA PRO A 38 -5.36 -6.53 -8.22
C PRO A 38 -5.91 -5.74 -9.41
N THR A 39 -6.37 -4.50 -9.21
CA THR A 39 -6.96 -3.66 -10.27
C THR A 39 -6.22 -2.33 -10.39
N GLY A 40 -6.26 -1.73 -11.59
CA GLY A 40 -5.61 -0.43 -11.85
C GLY A 40 -6.11 0.68 -10.93
N THR A 41 -7.42 0.76 -10.70
CA THR A 41 -8.00 1.75 -9.79
C THR A 41 -7.53 1.55 -8.34
N ALA A 42 -7.44 0.30 -7.87
CA ALA A 42 -6.94 0.03 -6.52
C ALA A 42 -5.45 0.34 -6.38
N ALA A 43 -4.66 0.09 -7.43
CA ALA A 43 -3.24 0.41 -7.47
C ALA A 43 -3.02 1.93 -7.42
N ALA A 44 -3.79 2.69 -8.20
CA ALA A 44 -3.76 4.15 -8.20
C ALA A 44 -4.09 4.74 -6.82
N LEU A 45 -5.00 4.12 -6.04
CA LEU A 45 -5.34 4.60 -4.70
C LEU A 45 -4.20 4.49 -3.68
N ILE A 46 -3.25 3.59 -3.91
CA ILE A 46 -2.09 3.35 -3.04
C ILE A 46 -0.78 3.74 -3.72
N ASP A 47 -0.82 4.53 -4.79
CA ASP A 47 0.37 4.96 -5.53
C ASP A 47 1.28 3.78 -5.93
N GLY A 48 0.65 2.65 -6.28
CA GLY A 48 1.28 1.38 -6.58
C GLY A 48 1.05 0.93 -8.02
N THR A 49 1.43 -0.31 -8.31
CA THR A 49 1.21 -0.95 -9.62
C THR A 49 0.26 -2.13 -9.49
N THR A 50 -0.22 -2.66 -10.62
CA THR A 50 -0.98 -3.91 -10.54
C THR A 50 -0.05 -5.08 -10.28
N ILE A 51 -0.57 -6.16 -9.69
CA ILE A 51 0.18 -7.41 -9.49
C ILE A 51 0.68 -8.05 -10.80
N HIS A 52 0.09 -7.67 -11.93
CA HIS A 52 0.40 -8.20 -13.25
C HIS A 52 1.30 -7.26 -14.08
N SER A 53 1.74 -6.14 -13.51
CA SER A 53 2.61 -5.14 -14.14
C SER A 53 4.08 -5.35 -13.79
#